data_AF-A0A9W9HWF1-F1
#
_entry.id   AF-A0A9W9HWF1-F1
#
_cell.length_a   1.000
_cell.length_b   1.000
_cell.length_c   1.000
_cell.angle_alpha   90.00
_cell.angle_beta   90.00
_cell.angle_gamma   90.00
#
_symmetry.space_group_name_H-M   'P 1'
#
loop_
_entity.id
_entity.type
_entity.pdbx_description
1 polymer ?
#
loop_
_entity_poly.entity_id
_entity_poly.type
_entity_poly.pdbx_seq_one_letter_code
_entity_poly.pdbx_strand_id
1 'polypeptide(L)'
;MSQYESGLDAHAQRPKKLIFAPGDIEVGAETPGTATPPSQMPPAAPSYLSHAEVLRSETSTPDSTTESQILSNPARAHQFLTNPPLTVSQLHGTNPLHQFHTWFRDPRLPASSAPETCTLATAELPSGRISARAVYLKELDERGWVVYSNWGSREGKGGQVFGRQAAGGDIPGPIPDPDDETQSVPGAGNKWAALTFTWSTTERQVRVEGMLEPLRREESELYWRTRERGSQIGAWASWQSRVLWSAEPPLLAERQRRMSVAKLQASAGSVPGAHVPADIDATDIDDGRALLEQRVKEMEERFAGVEKIPLPPFWGGVRLVPESVEFWQGRRSRLHDRFRYHWNGQYPTRHREEKPTMASPTTQTPATASWVVIALASGAFAALNGLFAKLTTDTHTTAFAQSIAHLFGLESSSFLELLVRGICLGLNVLCNIIMWALFTRALTAGPSTVKVSITNTSSNFLMTALLGMVIFQESVGGLWWLGAAMMGAGCILVGMREGA
;
A
#
# COMPACT_ATOMS: atom_id res chain seq x y z
N MET A 1 -19.99 36.46 16.03
CA MET A 1 -19.52 35.94 14.73
C MET A 1 -19.48 34.43 14.86
N SER A 2 -20.63 33.75 14.71
CA SER A 2 -21.31 33.38 13.46
C SER A 2 -20.69 32.16 12.78
N GLN A 3 -21.43 31.05 12.91
CA GLN A 3 -21.54 29.90 12.00
C GLN A 3 -20.38 28.90 11.96
N TYR A 4 -20.59 27.71 12.53
CA TYR A 4 -20.76 26.45 11.80
C TYR A 4 -20.95 25.28 12.80
N GLU A 5 -22.19 25.05 13.22
CA GLU A 5 -22.66 23.76 13.75
C GLU A 5 -23.80 23.30 12.83
N SER A 6 -23.58 22.24 12.05
CA SER A 6 -24.62 21.29 11.64
C SER A 6 -24.03 20.14 10.80
N GLY A 7 -24.17 18.90 11.29
CA GLY A 7 -24.29 17.70 10.46
C GLY A 7 -23.02 16.89 10.18
N LEU A 8 -22.53 16.14 11.17
CA LEU A 8 -21.69 14.96 10.95
C LEU A 8 -22.60 13.72 11.02
N ASP A 9 -23.11 13.31 9.86
CA ASP A 9 -23.68 11.97 9.68
C ASP A 9 -22.56 10.93 9.74
N ALA A 10 -22.60 10.11 10.79
CA ALA A 10 -21.69 9.00 11.00
C ALA A 10 -22.06 7.81 10.11
N HIS A 11 -21.62 7.84 8.85
CA HIS A 11 -21.46 6.61 8.06
C HIS A 11 -20.09 5.98 8.36
N ALA A 12 -20.13 4.69 8.69
CA ALA A 12 -19.00 3.81 8.98
C ALA A 12 -17.75 4.10 8.12
N GLN A 13 -16.72 4.66 8.76
CA GLN A 13 -15.40 4.82 8.15
C GLN A 13 -14.77 3.43 7.99
N ARG A 14 -14.81 2.91 6.76
CA ARG A 14 -13.88 1.88 6.30
C ARG A 14 -12.45 2.35 6.58
N PRO A 15 -11.50 1.45 6.94
CA PRO A 15 -10.11 1.82 7.13
C PRO A 15 -9.56 2.52 5.88
N LYS A 16 -8.80 3.60 6.07
CA LYS A 16 -8.35 4.51 5.01
C LYS A 16 -7.50 3.76 3.97
N LYS A 17 -8.13 3.30 2.88
CA LYS A 17 -7.45 2.87 1.65
C LYS A 17 -6.95 4.11 0.91
N LEU A 18 -5.65 4.15 0.60
CA LEU A 18 -5.10 5.16 -0.30
C LEU A 18 -5.18 4.59 -1.72
N ILE A 19 -6.21 5.01 -2.45
CA ILE A 19 -6.43 4.64 -3.85
C ILE A 19 -5.78 5.71 -4.71
N PHE A 20 -4.85 5.33 -5.59
CA PHE A 20 -4.25 6.23 -6.57
C PHE A 20 -5.01 6.08 -7.90
N ALA A 21 -5.87 7.04 -8.24
CA ALA A 21 -6.63 7.02 -9.49
C ALA A 21 -5.83 7.67 -10.64
N PRO A 22 -6.02 7.26 -11.90
CA PRO A 22 -5.52 8.02 -13.05
C PRO A 22 -6.24 9.37 -13.11
N GLY A 23 -5.55 10.49 -12.83
CA GLY A 23 -6.12 11.84 -12.92
C GLY A 23 -5.83 12.80 -11.76
N ASP A 24 -5.25 12.35 -10.64
CA ASP A 24 -4.98 13.20 -9.46
C ASP A 24 -3.76 14.15 -9.61
N ILE A 25 -3.35 14.43 -10.85
CA ILE A 25 -2.13 15.18 -11.16
C ILE A 25 -2.50 16.30 -12.13
N GLU A 26 -2.46 17.54 -11.64
CA GLU A 26 -2.65 18.71 -12.49
C GLU A 26 -1.52 18.82 -13.52
N VAL A 27 -1.91 18.81 -14.79
CA VAL A 27 -1.00 18.91 -15.94
C VAL A 27 -0.65 20.38 -16.16
N GLY A 28 0.60 20.75 -15.85
CA GLY A 28 1.17 22.04 -16.24
C GLY A 28 1.59 22.04 -17.71
N ALA A 29 1.21 23.09 -18.45
CA ALA A 29 1.41 23.21 -19.89
C ALA A 29 2.89 23.14 -20.33
N GLU A 30 3.19 22.27 -21.29
CA GLU A 30 4.51 22.17 -21.94
C GLU A 30 4.70 23.27 -23.00
N THR A 31 5.91 23.83 -23.08
CA THR A 31 6.31 24.80 -24.12
C THR A 31 7.17 24.11 -25.18
N PRO A 32 7.00 24.35 -26.50
CA PRO A 32 7.66 23.56 -27.54
C PRO A 32 9.12 23.99 -27.77
N GLY A 33 10.05 23.04 -27.70
CA GLY A 33 11.47 23.22 -28.02
C GLY A 33 11.80 22.90 -29.49
N THR A 34 12.51 23.84 -30.12
CA THR A 34 12.96 23.94 -31.52
C THR A 34 13.84 22.77 -32.01
N ALA A 35 13.59 22.33 -33.25
CA ALA A 35 14.35 21.31 -33.99
C ALA A 35 15.64 21.86 -34.63
N THR A 36 16.69 21.03 -34.65
CA THR A 36 17.99 21.27 -35.29
C THR A 36 18.05 20.58 -36.67
N PRO A 37 18.70 21.15 -37.72
CA PRO A 37 18.64 20.60 -39.08
C PRO A 37 19.62 19.44 -39.34
N PRO A 38 19.40 18.63 -40.41
CA PRO A 38 20.13 17.38 -40.64
C PRO A 38 21.51 17.60 -41.27
N SER A 39 22.50 16.80 -40.84
CA SER A 39 23.85 16.75 -41.43
C SER A 39 23.94 15.75 -42.60
N GLN A 40 24.95 15.96 -43.44
CA GLN A 40 25.17 15.41 -44.77
C GLN A 40 25.45 13.88 -44.84
N MET A 41 25.08 13.27 -45.96
CA MET A 41 25.30 11.84 -46.28
C MET A 41 26.80 11.48 -46.46
N PRO A 42 27.26 10.32 -45.98
CA PRO A 42 28.57 9.76 -46.32
C PRO A 42 28.55 8.93 -47.62
N PRO A 43 29.72 8.72 -48.27
CA PRO A 43 29.81 8.07 -49.58
C PRO A 43 29.70 6.53 -49.51
N ALA A 44 29.34 5.93 -50.65
CA ALA A 44 29.03 4.52 -50.83
C ALA A 44 30.19 3.56 -50.52
N ALA A 45 29.89 2.47 -49.80
CA ALA A 45 30.80 1.36 -49.52
C ALA A 45 30.60 0.18 -50.52
N PRO A 46 31.66 -0.59 -50.83
CA PRO A 46 31.59 -1.67 -51.80
C PRO A 46 31.03 -2.96 -51.21
N SER A 47 30.30 -3.71 -52.04
CA SER A 47 29.99 -5.15 -51.91
C SER A 47 31.31 -5.93 -51.80
N TYR A 48 31.49 -7.00 -51.01
CA TYR A 48 30.69 -8.22 -50.80
C TYR A 48 31.10 -8.80 -49.43
N LEU A 49 30.17 -9.11 -48.52
CA LEU A 49 30.47 -9.75 -47.22
C LEU A 49 29.66 -11.03 -47.04
N SER A 50 30.29 -12.04 -46.42
CA SER A 50 29.73 -13.39 -46.25
C SER A 50 28.60 -13.42 -45.21
N HIS A 51 27.72 -14.43 -45.25
CA HIS A 51 26.51 -14.55 -44.41
C HIS A 51 26.76 -14.41 -42.89
N ALA A 52 27.98 -14.66 -42.40
CA ALA A 52 28.35 -14.49 -40.99
C ALA A 52 28.58 -13.03 -40.57
N GLU A 53 28.84 -12.13 -41.52
CA GLU A 53 29.21 -10.73 -41.24
C GLU A 53 27.99 -9.80 -41.14
N VAL A 54 26.84 -10.20 -41.66
CA VAL A 54 25.61 -9.40 -41.60
C VAL A 54 24.97 -9.40 -40.20
N LEU A 55 25.45 -10.27 -39.30
CA LEU A 55 25.08 -10.26 -37.88
C LEU A 55 25.99 -9.37 -37.01
N ARG A 56 26.96 -8.62 -37.59
CA ARG A 56 27.71 -7.63 -36.81
C ARG A 56 26.78 -6.48 -36.43
N SER A 57 26.50 -6.36 -35.15
CA SER A 57 25.83 -5.21 -34.57
C SER A 57 26.64 -3.94 -34.82
N GLU A 58 25.99 -2.78 -34.96
CA GLU A 58 26.64 -1.46 -35.02
C GLU A 58 27.36 -1.07 -33.70
N THR A 59 27.62 -2.04 -32.83
CA THR A 59 28.40 -1.85 -31.61
C THR A 59 29.87 -1.83 -32.00
N SER A 60 30.46 -0.64 -32.07
CA SER A 60 31.89 -0.47 -32.21
C SER A 60 32.60 -0.83 -30.91
N THR A 61 33.64 -1.65 -30.99
CA THR A 61 34.63 -1.77 -29.90
C THR A 61 35.30 -0.40 -29.71
N PRO A 62 35.46 0.10 -28.46
CA PRO A 62 36.12 1.39 -28.23
C PRO A 62 37.51 1.42 -28.90
N ASP A 63 37.81 2.47 -29.66
CA ASP A 63 39.15 2.73 -30.18
C ASP A 63 39.98 3.55 -29.18
N SER A 64 41.29 3.66 -29.40
CA SER A 64 42.20 4.41 -28.52
C SER A 64 41.83 5.90 -28.36
N THR A 65 41.13 6.46 -29.34
CA THR A 65 40.56 7.82 -29.29
C THR A 65 39.36 7.89 -28.33
N THR A 66 38.46 6.91 -28.39
CA THR A 66 37.32 6.77 -27.47
C THR A 66 37.82 6.51 -26.05
N GLU A 67 38.85 5.68 -25.87
CA GLU A 67 39.47 5.42 -24.57
C GLU A 67 40.11 6.69 -23.96
N SER A 68 40.87 7.46 -24.75
CA SER A 68 41.47 8.71 -24.29
C SER A 68 40.41 9.79 -23.98
N GLN A 69 39.30 9.85 -24.71
CA GLN A 69 38.15 10.71 -24.41
C GLN A 69 37.40 10.29 -23.13
N ILE A 70 37.33 8.98 -22.83
CA ILE A 70 36.76 8.47 -21.58
C ILE A 70 37.65 8.82 -20.39
N LEU A 71 38.97 8.61 -20.52
CA LEU A 71 39.96 8.86 -19.46
C LEU A 71 40.10 10.36 -19.13
N SER A 72 39.95 11.24 -20.13
CA SER A 72 40.07 12.69 -19.95
C SER A 72 38.84 13.35 -19.31
N ASN A 73 37.74 12.62 -19.09
CA ASN A 73 36.50 13.17 -18.56
C ASN A 73 35.99 12.41 -17.32
N PRO A 74 36.70 12.47 -16.17
CA PRO A 74 36.43 11.67 -14.97
C PRO A 74 35.09 11.99 -14.26
N ALA A 75 34.36 13.02 -14.70
CA ALA A 75 33.15 13.53 -14.06
C ALA A 75 31.83 13.20 -14.78
N ARG A 76 31.79 12.21 -15.69
CA ARG A 76 30.51 11.78 -16.32
C ARG A 76 29.51 11.14 -15.36
N ALA A 77 29.85 10.95 -14.09
CA ALA A 77 28.91 10.55 -13.07
C ALA A 77 28.33 11.77 -12.33
N HIS A 78 27.40 12.47 -12.98
CA HIS A 78 26.58 13.53 -12.36
C HIS A 78 25.57 12.98 -11.32
N GLN A 79 25.66 11.69 -10.99
CA GLN A 79 24.80 11.01 -10.03
C GLN A 79 25.32 11.19 -8.60
N PHE A 80 24.39 11.19 -7.66
CA PHE A 80 24.58 11.16 -6.21
C PHE A 80 25.00 12.47 -5.56
N LEU A 81 24.52 13.59 -6.10
CA LEU A 81 24.90 14.93 -5.66
C LEU A 81 23.90 15.59 -4.71
N THR A 82 22.69 15.05 -4.61
CA THR A 82 21.55 15.82 -4.07
C THR A 82 21.24 15.53 -2.61
N ASN A 83 21.57 14.33 -2.12
CA ASN A 83 21.07 13.87 -0.83
C ASN A 83 22.05 14.12 0.32
N PRO A 84 21.58 14.43 1.55
CA PRO A 84 22.34 14.31 2.79
C PRO A 84 22.50 12.83 3.22
N PRO A 85 23.29 12.51 4.27
CA PRO A 85 23.31 11.17 4.84
C PRO A 85 21.94 10.77 5.40
N LEU A 86 21.47 9.58 5.04
CA LEU A 86 20.29 8.97 5.63
C LEU A 86 20.69 8.31 6.96
N THR A 87 19.97 8.63 8.03
CA THR A 87 20.24 8.08 9.37
C THR A 87 19.04 7.29 9.89
N VAL A 88 19.27 6.39 10.84
CA VAL A 88 18.20 5.60 11.48
C VAL A 88 17.11 6.49 12.08
N SER A 89 17.47 7.66 12.61
CA SER A 89 16.52 8.63 13.18
C SER A 89 15.54 9.22 12.16
N GLN A 90 15.90 9.21 10.87
CA GLN A 90 15.05 9.69 9.78
C GLN A 90 14.16 8.57 9.21
N LEU A 91 14.31 7.34 9.72
CA LEU A 91 13.52 6.19 9.32
C LEU A 91 12.39 5.94 10.31
N HIS A 92 11.25 5.50 9.81
CA HIS A 92 10.15 5.08 10.66
C HIS A 92 10.53 3.82 11.45
N GLY A 93 10.65 3.92 12.78
CA GLY A 93 11.30 2.92 13.63
C GLY A 93 10.80 1.47 13.51
N THR A 94 9.54 1.24 13.10
CA THR A 94 8.94 -0.10 13.04
C THR A 94 8.13 -0.43 11.79
N ASN A 95 7.86 0.55 10.92
CA ASN A 95 6.85 0.40 9.87
C ASN A 95 7.42 0.82 8.50
N PRO A 96 7.84 -0.15 7.67
CA PRO A 96 8.38 0.15 6.35
C PRO A 96 7.33 0.71 5.39
N LEU A 97 6.03 0.44 5.58
CA LEU A 97 4.97 1.01 4.74
C LEU A 97 4.87 2.52 4.95
N HIS A 98 4.95 2.97 6.20
CA HIS A 98 4.95 4.41 6.51
C HIS A 98 6.22 5.09 5.96
N GLN A 99 7.38 4.42 6.10
CA GLN A 99 8.62 4.93 5.51
C GLN A 99 8.51 5.05 3.99
N PHE A 100 7.99 4.04 3.31
CA PHE A 100 7.75 4.05 1.88
C PHE A 100 6.80 5.19 1.49
N HIS A 101 5.67 5.33 2.18
CA HIS A 101 4.72 6.40 1.91
C HIS A 101 5.35 7.80 2.05
N THR A 102 6.22 7.97 3.04
CA THR A 102 6.95 9.23 3.25
C THR A 102 7.87 9.55 2.08
N TRP A 103 8.63 8.57 1.57
CA TRP A 103 9.48 8.78 0.40
C TRP A 103 8.68 8.91 -0.90
N PHE A 104 7.58 8.18 -1.04
CA PHE A 104 6.70 8.23 -2.21
C PHE A 104 6.06 9.61 -2.39
N ARG A 105 5.83 10.34 -1.29
CA ARG A 105 5.30 11.71 -1.28
C ARG A 105 6.37 12.79 -1.25
N ASP A 106 7.63 12.45 -1.48
CA ASP A 106 8.71 13.43 -1.52
C ASP A 106 8.43 14.43 -2.67
N PRO A 107 8.37 15.74 -2.41
CA PRO A 107 8.01 16.75 -3.42
C PRO A 107 9.01 16.82 -4.59
N ARG A 108 10.20 16.22 -4.44
CA ARG A 108 11.19 16.07 -5.52
C ARG A 108 10.84 14.95 -6.52
N LEU A 109 9.77 14.20 -6.28
CA LEU A 109 9.18 13.23 -7.20
C LEU A 109 8.00 13.88 -7.91
N PRO A 110 8.22 14.61 -9.03
CA PRO A 110 7.11 15.17 -9.78
C PRO A 110 6.28 14.02 -10.35
N ALA A 111 4.98 14.22 -10.40
CA ALA A 111 4.07 13.22 -10.91
C ALA A 111 4.33 12.84 -12.38
N SER A 112 4.91 13.74 -13.17
CA SER A 112 5.37 13.46 -14.54
C SER A 112 6.44 12.37 -14.63
N SER A 113 7.14 12.06 -13.52
CA SER A 113 8.09 10.94 -13.47
C SER A 113 7.43 9.59 -13.18
N ALA A 114 6.09 9.53 -13.02
CA ALA A 114 5.31 8.34 -12.69
C ALA A 114 5.95 7.53 -11.53
N PRO A 115 6.08 8.12 -10.32
CA PRO A 115 6.79 7.51 -9.19
C PRO A 115 6.25 6.16 -8.75
N GLU A 116 5.00 5.82 -9.08
CA GLU A 116 4.36 4.52 -8.85
C GLU A 116 4.91 3.39 -9.74
N THR A 117 5.68 3.73 -10.78
CA THR A 117 6.30 2.77 -11.68
C THR A 117 7.32 1.93 -10.93
N CYS A 118 7.16 0.62 -10.98
CA CYS A 118 8.08 -0.31 -10.36
C CYS A 118 8.32 -1.53 -11.24
N THR A 119 9.46 -2.18 -11.03
CA THR A 119 9.79 -3.43 -11.71
C THR A 119 9.31 -4.60 -10.87
N LEU A 120 8.40 -5.41 -11.40
CA LEU A 120 7.98 -6.68 -10.82
C LEU A 120 8.83 -7.83 -11.36
N ALA A 121 9.64 -8.42 -10.49
CA ALA A 121 10.38 -9.64 -10.77
C ALA A 121 9.65 -10.87 -10.20
N THR A 122 9.50 -11.90 -11.04
CA THR A 122 8.91 -13.20 -10.71
C THR A 122 9.78 -14.30 -11.28
N ALA A 123 9.77 -15.48 -10.66
CA ALA A 123 10.56 -16.63 -11.13
C ALA A 123 9.67 -17.84 -11.41
N GLU A 124 9.90 -18.50 -12.53
CA GLU A 124 9.24 -19.74 -12.89
C GLU A 124 9.86 -20.93 -12.16
N LEU A 125 9.04 -21.79 -11.54
CA LEU A 125 9.48 -23.08 -11.01
C LEU A 125 9.01 -24.21 -11.93
N PRO A 126 9.81 -25.29 -12.11
CA PRO A 126 11.06 -25.58 -11.40
C PRO A 126 12.32 -24.97 -12.02
N SER A 127 12.25 -24.33 -13.19
CA SER A 127 13.43 -23.86 -13.94
C SER A 127 14.26 -22.79 -13.21
N GLY A 128 13.65 -22.07 -12.29
CA GLY A 128 14.23 -20.89 -11.63
C GLY A 128 14.36 -19.68 -12.55
N ARG A 129 13.79 -19.73 -13.77
CA ARG A 129 13.94 -18.66 -14.75
C ARG A 129 13.25 -17.39 -14.27
N ILE A 130 14.03 -16.32 -14.09
CA ILE A 130 13.53 -15.02 -13.67
C ILE A 130 13.02 -14.25 -14.89
N SER A 131 11.92 -13.52 -14.70
CA SER A 131 11.47 -12.51 -15.63
C SER A 131 11.05 -11.25 -14.87
N ALA A 132 11.25 -10.10 -15.50
CA ALA A 132 10.96 -8.81 -14.91
C ALA A 132 10.23 -7.92 -15.92
N ARG A 133 9.37 -7.03 -15.43
CA ARG A 133 8.64 -6.04 -16.23
C ARG A 133 8.23 -4.85 -15.39
N ALA A 134 7.97 -3.72 -16.03
CA ALA A 134 7.35 -2.58 -15.39
C ALA A 134 5.87 -2.87 -15.07
N VAL A 135 5.44 -2.47 -13.88
CA VAL A 135 4.05 -2.41 -13.42
C VAL A 135 3.88 -1.10 -12.62
N TYR A 136 2.64 -0.77 -12.29
CA TYR A 136 2.33 0.42 -11.49
C TYR A 136 1.75 -0.01 -10.15
N LEU A 137 2.33 0.51 -9.07
CA LEU A 137 1.71 0.48 -7.75
C LEU A 137 0.37 1.25 -7.82
N LYS A 138 -0.68 0.69 -7.23
CA LYS A 138 -2.00 1.34 -7.22
C LYS A 138 -2.61 1.51 -5.85
N GLU A 139 -2.25 0.65 -4.91
CA GLU A 139 -2.66 0.81 -3.52
C GLU A 139 -1.51 0.40 -2.60
N LEU A 140 -1.43 1.09 -1.47
CA LEU A 140 -0.65 0.68 -0.31
C LEU A 140 -1.66 0.41 0.80
N ASP A 141 -1.73 -0.82 1.27
CA ASP A 141 -2.56 -1.16 2.42
C ASP A 141 -1.70 -1.56 3.62
N GLU A 142 -2.36 -1.87 4.74
CA GLU A 142 -1.68 -2.23 5.99
C GLU A 142 -0.81 -3.50 5.87
N ARG A 143 -1.02 -4.30 4.81
CA ARG A 143 -0.35 -5.57 4.60
C ARG A 143 0.68 -5.51 3.48
N GLY A 144 0.65 -4.54 2.56
CA GLY A 144 1.64 -4.50 1.50
C GLY A 144 1.33 -3.61 0.30
N TRP A 145 2.03 -3.89 -0.79
CA TRP A 145 1.98 -3.14 -2.05
C TRP A 145 1.08 -3.85 -3.05
N VAL A 146 0.08 -3.16 -3.57
CA VAL A 146 -0.91 -3.75 -4.47
C VAL A 146 -0.68 -3.31 -5.91
N VAL A 147 -0.65 -4.31 -6.79
CA VAL A 147 -0.54 -4.14 -8.24
C VAL A 147 -1.71 -4.83 -8.94
N TYR A 148 -2.32 -4.15 -9.91
CA TYR A 148 -3.43 -4.69 -10.70
C TYR A 148 -2.97 -5.12 -12.09
N SER A 149 -3.39 -6.31 -12.51
CA SER A 149 -3.02 -6.84 -13.83
C SER A 149 -3.97 -7.97 -14.26
N ASN A 150 -3.80 -8.44 -15.50
CA ASN A 150 -4.17 -9.80 -15.85
C ASN A 150 -3.18 -10.77 -15.16
N TRP A 151 -3.72 -11.59 -14.26
CA TRP A 151 -3.00 -12.62 -13.51
C TRP A 151 -3.46 -14.03 -13.88
N GLY A 152 -4.56 -14.14 -14.62
CA GLY A 152 -5.07 -15.38 -15.19
C GLY A 152 -4.36 -15.85 -16.46
N SER A 153 -3.49 -15.01 -17.03
CA SER A 153 -2.62 -15.40 -18.15
C SER A 153 -1.76 -16.61 -17.77
N ARG A 154 -1.83 -17.67 -18.58
CA ARG A 154 -1.00 -18.88 -18.42
C ARG A 154 0.47 -18.62 -18.78
N GLU A 155 0.74 -17.55 -19.51
CA GLU A 155 2.06 -17.10 -19.89
C GLU A 155 2.54 -15.93 -19.02
N GLY A 156 3.85 -15.74 -18.97
CA GLY A 156 4.46 -14.65 -18.21
C GLY A 156 4.16 -14.74 -16.71
N LYS A 157 3.90 -13.59 -16.08
CA LYS A 157 3.80 -13.49 -14.62
C LYS A 157 2.63 -14.27 -14.01
N GLY A 158 1.49 -14.38 -14.70
CA GLY A 158 0.32 -15.09 -14.18
C GLY A 158 0.62 -16.57 -13.97
N GLY A 159 1.09 -17.24 -15.02
CA GLY A 159 1.47 -18.65 -14.98
C GLY A 159 2.70 -18.93 -14.11
N GLN A 160 3.62 -17.97 -13.96
CA GLN A 160 4.75 -18.11 -13.03
C GLN A 160 4.30 -18.10 -11.57
N VAL A 161 3.35 -17.22 -11.22
CA VAL A 161 2.91 -17.01 -9.83
C VAL A 161 1.86 -18.02 -9.40
N PHE A 162 0.86 -18.26 -10.26
CA PHE A 162 -0.31 -19.09 -9.96
C PHE A 162 -0.36 -20.40 -10.76
N GLY A 163 0.69 -20.68 -11.55
CA GLY A 163 0.85 -21.94 -12.25
C GLY A 163 0.13 -22.02 -13.58
N ARG A 164 0.46 -23.07 -14.33
CA ARG A 164 -0.20 -23.41 -15.59
C ARG A 164 -1.12 -24.60 -15.33
N GLN A 165 -2.44 -24.38 -15.29
CA GLN A 165 -3.37 -25.52 -15.26
C GLN A 165 -3.25 -26.33 -16.56
N ALA A 166 -3.37 -27.65 -16.48
CA ALA A 166 -3.04 -28.58 -17.57
C ALA A 166 -4.08 -28.63 -18.72
N ALA A 167 -5.29 -28.08 -18.54
CA ALA A 167 -6.37 -28.18 -19.53
C ALA A 167 -7.02 -26.81 -19.80
N GLY A 168 -7.00 -26.37 -21.06
CA GLY A 168 -7.65 -25.14 -21.54
C GLY A 168 -6.93 -24.55 -22.74
N GLY A 169 -7.62 -23.89 -23.66
CA GLY A 169 -7.04 -23.25 -24.84
C GLY A 169 -6.29 -21.93 -24.52
N ASP A 170 -6.21 -21.04 -25.50
CA ASP A 170 -5.54 -19.72 -25.44
C ASP A 170 -6.22 -18.69 -24.51
N ILE A 171 -7.26 -19.09 -23.77
CA ILE A 171 -8.09 -18.20 -22.96
C ILE A 171 -7.53 -18.10 -21.53
N PRO A 172 -7.28 -16.90 -20.99
CA PRO A 172 -6.87 -16.72 -19.61
C PRO A 172 -7.86 -17.32 -18.60
N GLY A 173 -7.35 -18.04 -17.60
CA GLY A 173 -8.16 -18.63 -16.52
C GLY A 173 -8.53 -17.60 -15.44
N PRO A 174 -9.45 -17.90 -14.50
CA PRO A 174 -9.75 -16.98 -13.41
C PRO A 174 -8.52 -16.75 -12.51
N ILE A 175 -8.41 -15.56 -11.93
CA ILE A 175 -7.45 -15.34 -10.83
C ILE A 175 -7.86 -16.24 -9.65
N PRO A 176 -6.91 -16.88 -8.94
CA PRO A 176 -7.27 -17.70 -7.79
C PRO A 176 -7.99 -16.87 -6.74
N ASP A 177 -9.13 -17.36 -6.27
CA ASP A 177 -9.87 -16.72 -5.18
C ASP A 177 -9.15 -17.01 -3.84
N PRO A 178 -8.76 -15.98 -3.07
CA PRO A 178 -8.11 -16.19 -1.78
C PRO A 178 -8.99 -16.90 -0.74
N ASP A 179 -10.30 -17.05 -0.97
CA ASP A 179 -11.23 -17.75 -0.09
C ASP A 179 -11.57 -19.17 -0.59
N ASP A 180 -11.14 -19.56 -1.80
CA ASP A 180 -11.38 -20.90 -2.36
C ASP A 180 -10.19 -21.85 -2.16
N GLU A 181 -10.22 -22.60 -1.06
CA GLU A 181 -9.19 -23.58 -0.71
C GLU A 181 -9.04 -24.69 -1.77
N THR A 182 -10.06 -24.95 -2.60
CA THR A 182 -10.00 -25.98 -3.65
C THR A 182 -9.12 -25.58 -4.84
N GLN A 183 -8.84 -24.28 -4.99
CA GLN A 183 -7.95 -23.73 -6.03
C GLN A 183 -6.48 -23.72 -5.59
N SER A 184 -6.19 -24.04 -4.33
CA SER A 184 -4.83 -24.15 -3.81
C SER A 184 -4.19 -25.48 -4.17
N VAL A 185 -3.84 -25.67 -5.45
CA VAL A 185 -3.10 -26.86 -5.88
C VAL A 185 -1.66 -26.78 -5.35
N PRO A 186 -1.21 -27.69 -4.47
CA PRO A 186 0.17 -27.69 -3.98
C PRO A 186 1.14 -27.83 -5.17
N GLY A 187 2.09 -26.89 -5.30
CA GLY A 187 3.12 -26.91 -6.34
C GLY A 187 2.76 -26.23 -7.68
N ALA A 188 1.57 -25.64 -7.80
CA ALA A 188 1.15 -24.96 -9.04
C ALA A 188 1.66 -23.51 -9.15
N GLY A 189 2.97 -23.24 -9.00
CA GLY A 189 3.53 -21.90 -9.23
C GLY A 189 4.36 -21.34 -8.06
N ASN A 190 4.97 -20.18 -8.27
CA ASN A 190 5.89 -19.54 -7.34
C ASN A 190 5.39 -18.16 -6.90
N LYS A 191 4.88 -18.08 -5.68
CA LYS A 191 4.33 -16.82 -5.13
C LYS A 191 5.39 -15.81 -4.72
N TRP A 192 6.68 -16.17 -4.72
CA TRP A 192 7.76 -15.23 -4.42
C TRP A 192 7.94 -14.21 -5.53
N ALA A 193 8.00 -12.94 -5.15
CA ALA A 193 8.25 -11.84 -6.06
C ALA A 193 9.03 -10.71 -5.39
N ALA A 194 9.53 -9.80 -6.22
CA ALA A 194 10.15 -8.56 -5.78
C ALA A 194 9.59 -7.36 -6.57
N LEU A 195 9.36 -6.26 -5.86
CA LEU A 195 9.09 -4.95 -6.46
C LEU A 195 10.29 -4.03 -6.23
N THR A 196 10.78 -3.40 -7.30
CA THR A 196 11.85 -2.40 -7.23
C THR A 196 11.35 -1.06 -7.76
N PHE A 197 11.38 -0.04 -6.90
CA PHE A 197 11.11 1.36 -7.23
C PHE A 197 12.43 2.08 -7.40
N THR A 198 12.61 2.79 -8.51
CA THR A 198 13.83 3.57 -8.78
C THR A 198 13.45 5.00 -9.09
N TRP A 199 13.82 5.91 -8.20
CA TRP A 199 13.55 7.34 -8.36
C TRP A 199 14.85 8.06 -8.65
N SER A 200 15.13 8.26 -9.94
CA SER A 200 16.37 8.87 -10.41
C SER A 200 16.55 10.32 -9.93
N THR A 201 15.47 11.11 -9.88
CA THR A 201 15.50 12.53 -9.47
C THR A 201 15.91 12.72 -8.01
N THR A 202 15.53 11.78 -7.14
CA THR A 202 15.92 11.78 -5.72
C THR A 202 17.05 10.82 -5.42
N GLU A 203 17.59 10.14 -6.43
CA GLU A 203 18.67 9.17 -6.30
C GLU A 203 18.37 8.12 -5.20
N ARG A 204 17.12 7.65 -5.17
CA ARG A 204 16.62 6.67 -4.20
C ARG A 204 16.11 5.43 -4.88
N GLN A 205 16.17 4.33 -4.15
CA GLN A 205 15.58 3.07 -4.55
C GLN A 205 14.90 2.42 -3.35
N VAL A 206 13.75 1.81 -3.59
CA VAL A 206 13.10 0.92 -2.62
C VAL A 206 12.95 -0.46 -3.23
N ARG A 207 13.35 -1.49 -2.48
CA ARG A 207 13.15 -2.90 -2.85
C ARG A 207 12.23 -3.54 -1.82
N VAL A 208 11.22 -4.23 -2.31
CA VAL A 208 10.27 -5.00 -1.50
C VAL A 208 10.34 -6.44 -1.98
N GLU A 209 10.58 -7.39 -1.07
CA GLU A 209 10.68 -8.82 -1.37
C GLU A 209 9.71 -9.57 -0.48
N GLY A 210 8.95 -10.51 -1.05
CA GLY A 210 7.98 -11.29 -0.28
C GLY A 210 7.02 -12.12 -1.13
N MET A 211 5.89 -12.52 -0.52
CA MET A 211 4.90 -13.39 -1.16
C MET A 211 3.74 -12.59 -1.76
N LEU A 212 3.28 -13.04 -2.93
CA LEU A 212 2.11 -12.51 -3.60
C LEU A 212 0.82 -13.18 -3.11
N GLU A 213 -0.17 -12.36 -2.78
CA GLU A 213 -1.51 -12.78 -2.39
C GLU A 213 -2.56 -12.12 -3.29
N PRO A 214 -3.47 -12.89 -3.91
CA PRO A 214 -4.57 -12.30 -4.67
C PRO A 214 -5.53 -11.54 -3.74
N LEU A 215 -6.03 -10.41 -4.23
CA LEU A 215 -7.12 -9.68 -3.59
C LEU A 215 -8.45 -10.39 -3.83
N ARG A 216 -9.44 -10.14 -2.97
CA ARG A 216 -10.79 -10.62 -3.23
C ARG A 216 -11.36 -9.98 -4.50
N ARG A 217 -12.35 -10.63 -5.10
CA ARG A 217 -13.00 -10.13 -6.30
C ARG A 217 -13.67 -8.77 -6.05
N GLU A 218 -14.30 -8.60 -4.91
CA GLU A 218 -14.97 -7.35 -4.52
C GLU A 218 -13.97 -6.20 -4.34
N GLU A 219 -12.79 -6.49 -3.80
CA GLU A 219 -11.72 -5.50 -3.67
C GLU A 219 -11.18 -5.09 -5.03
N SER A 220 -11.01 -6.05 -5.93
CA SER A 220 -10.58 -5.77 -7.30
C SER A 220 -11.61 -5.00 -8.12
N GLU A 221 -12.90 -5.25 -7.86
CA GLU A 221 -14.00 -4.54 -8.51
C GLU A 221 -13.97 -3.04 -8.18
N LEU A 222 -13.64 -2.66 -6.94
CA LEU A 222 -13.57 -1.26 -6.54
C LEU A 222 -12.58 -0.47 -7.40
N TYR A 223 -11.35 -0.96 -7.55
CA TYR A 223 -10.37 -0.32 -8.42
C TYR A 223 -10.76 -0.44 -9.91
N TRP A 224 -11.32 -1.58 -10.34
CA TRP A 224 -11.80 -1.75 -11.72
C TRP A 224 -12.77 -0.66 -12.16
N ARG A 225 -13.68 -0.23 -11.27
CA ARG A 225 -14.64 0.84 -11.54
C ARG A 225 -14.01 2.22 -11.73
N THR A 226 -12.81 2.45 -11.21
CA THR A 226 -12.08 3.72 -11.41
C THR A 226 -11.42 3.80 -12.79
N ARG A 227 -11.27 2.68 -13.49
CA ARG A 227 -10.60 2.64 -14.80
C ARG A 227 -11.49 3.25 -15.87
N GLU A 228 -10.88 4.03 -16.74
CA GLU A 228 -11.54 4.54 -17.95
C GLU A 228 -12.09 3.40 -18.80
N ARG A 229 -13.18 3.68 -19.52
CA ARG A 229 -13.88 2.69 -20.32
C ARG A 229 -12.98 2.01 -21.35
N GLY A 230 -12.16 2.78 -22.08
CA GLY A 230 -11.20 2.21 -23.04
C GLY A 230 -10.21 1.25 -22.39
N SER A 231 -9.76 1.56 -21.18
CA SER A 231 -8.91 0.69 -20.34
C SER A 231 -9.61 -0.61 -19.93
N GLN A 232 -10.90 -0.54 -19.62
CA GLN A 232 -11.73 -1.72 -19.29
C GLN A 232 -11.91 -2.62 -20.53
N ILE A 233 -12.22 -2.03 -21.68
CA ILE A 233 -12.35 -2.73 -22.96
C ILE A 233 -11.03 -3.39 -23.36
N GLY A 234 -9.92 -2.65 -23.31
CA GLY A 234 -8.59 -3.17 -23.63
C GLY A 234 -8.18 -4.34 -22.73
N ALA A 235 -8.58 -4.35 -21.46
CA ALA A 235 -8.32 -5.47 -20.56
C ALA A 235 -9.14 -6.73 -20.92
N TRP A 236 -10.36 -6.58 -21.44
CA TRP A 236 -11.15 -7.71 -21.97
C TRP A 236 -10.60 -8.23 -23.30
N ALA A 237 -10.12 -7.33 -24.17
CA ALA A 237 -9.59 -7.68 -25.49
C ALA A 237 -8.20 -8.35 -25.41
N SER A 238 -7.40 -7.99 -24.41
CA SER A 238 -5.99 -8.38 -24.32
C SER A 238 -5.76 -9.81 -23.79
N TRP A 239 -5.14 -10.64 -24.62
CA TRP A 239 -4.43 -11.85 -24.20
C TRP A 239 -3.03 -11.51 -23.72
N GLN A 240 -2.99 -10.79 -22.60
CA GLN A 240 -1.75 -10.26 -22.06
C GLN A 240 -0.67 -11.34 -21.93
N SER A 241 0.55 -11.04 -22.42
CA SER A 241 1.73 -11.92 -22.45
C SER A 241 1.86 -12.84 -23.66
N ARG A 242 0.82 -13.00 -24.49
CA ARG A 242 0.94 -13.68 -25.78
C ARG A 242 1.87 -12.90 -26.70
N VAL A 243 2.94 -13.55 -27.13
CA VAL A 243 3.91 -12.97 -28.08
C VAL A 243 3.24 -12.94 -29.46
N LEU A 244 3.16 -11.76 -30.07
CA LEU A 244 2.60 -11.60 -31.42
C LEU A 244 3.59 -12.05 -32.50
N TRP A 245 4.87 -11.77 -32.28
CA TRP A 245 5.94 -12.09 -33.22
C TRP A 245 7.23 -12.44 -32.49
N SER A 246 7.97 -13.43 -32.98
CA SER A 246 9.29 -13.81 -32.46
C SER A 246 10.34 -13.85 -33.57
N ALA A 247 11.52 -13.33 -33.22
CA ALA A 247 12.69 -13.24 -34.09
C ALA A 247 13.49 -14.56 -34.09
N GLU A 248 12.86 -15.69 -34.36
CA GLU A 248 13.59 -16.97 -34.38
C GLU A 248 14.65 -16.96 -35.50
N PRO A 249 15.89 -17.44 -35.25
CA PRO A 249 16.97 -17.34 -36.23
C PRO A 249 16.63 -17.85 -37.65
N PRO A 250 15.87 -18.95 -37.83
CA PRO A 250 15.42 -19.39 -39.15
C PRO A 250 14.49 -18.38 -39.84
N LEU A 251 13.59 -17.74 -39.09
CA LEU A 251 12.66 -16.73 -39.61
C LEU A 251 13.40 -15.44 -40.00
N LEU A 252 14.41 -15.05 -39.21
CA LEU A 252 15.29 -13.92 -39.54
C LEU A 252 16.10 -14.17 -40.81
N ALA A 253 16.69 -15.36 -40.94
CA ALA A 253 17.45 -15.74 -42.13
C ALA A 253 16.59 -15.81 -43.41
N GLU A 254 15.34 -16.28 -43.28
CA GLU A 254 14.37 -16.25 -44.37
C GLU A 254 13.96 -14.81 -44.75
N ARG A 255 13.72 -13.94 -43.76
CA ARG A 255 13.43 -12.52 -43.99
C ARG A 255 14.57 -11.83 -44.72
N GLN A 256 15.80 -12.06 -44.28
CA GLN A 256 16.98 -11.46 -44.89
C GLN A 256 17.17 -11.96 -46.34
N ARG A 257 16.90 -13.25 -46.60
CA ARG A 257 16.83 -13.81 -47.96
C ARG A 257 15.77 -13.12 -48.81
N ARG A 258 14.52 -13.00 -48.34
CA ARG A 258 13.44 -12.32 -49.09
C ARG A 258 13.77 -10.86 -49.39
N MET A 259 14.28 -10.11 -48.42
CA MET A 259 14.69 -8.72 -48.64
C MET A 259 15.85 -8.61 -49.63
N SER A 260 16.81 -9.55 -49.59
CA SER A 260 17.90 -9.59 -50.57
C SER A 260 17.41 -9.90 -51.99
N VAL A 261 16.44 -10.82 -52.14
CA VAL A 261 15.82 -11.16 -53.44
C VAL A 261 14.99 -9.99 -54.00
N ALA A 262 14.20 -9.32 -53.15
CA ALA A 262 13.42 -8.14 -53.55
C ALA A 262 14.34 -6.99 -54.01
N LYS A 263 15.45 -6.76 -53.30
CA LYS A 263 16.46 -5.76 -53.67
C LYS A 263 17.17 -6.11 -54.99
N LEU A 264 17.44 -7.39 -55.25
CA LEU A 264 18.01 -7.87 -56.52
C LEU A 264 17.00 -7.76 -57.67
N GLN A 265 15.73 -8.08 -57.46
CA GLN A 265 14.66 -7.92 -58.47
C GLN A 265 14.42 -6.44 -58.82
N ALA A 266 14.47 -5.54 -57.83
CA ALA A 266 14.41 -4.10 -58.07
C ALA A 266 15.60 -3.57 -58.89
N SER A 267 16.77 -4.23 -58.82
CA SER A 267 17.95 -3.87 -59.63
C SER A 267 17.97 -4.48 -61.04
N ALA A 268 17.12 -5.49 -61.32
CA ALA A 268 17.14 -6.27 -62.55
C ALA A 268 16.09 -5.85 -63.61
N GLY A 269 15.26 -4.84 -63.34
CA GLY A 269 14.23 -4.40 -64.28
C GLY A 269 13.82 -2.95 -64.11
N SER A 270 14.50 -2.05 -64.80
CA SER A 270 14.03 -0.68 -65.01
C SER A 270 12.92 -0.65 -66.06
N VAL A 271 11.67 -0.79 -65.61
CA VAL A 271 10.50 -0.29 -66.35
C VAL A 271 10.12 1.06 -65.73
N PRO A 272 10.03 2.16 -66.50
CA PRO A 272 9.56 3.43 -65.98
C PRO A 272 8.08 3.31 -65.61
N GLY A 273 7.78 3.38 -64.31
CA GLY A 273 6.41 3.24 -63.80
C GLY A 273 6.26 2.34 -62.56
N ALA A 274 7.35 1.97 -61.88
CA ALA A 274 7.27 1.25 -60.61
C ALA A 274 6.60 2.12 -59.55
N HIS A 275 5.31 1.89 -59.34
CA HIS A 275 4.53 2.41 -58.23
C HIS A 275 5.27 2.03 -56.95
N VAL A 276 5.86 3.01 -56.27
CA VAL A 276 6.16 2.87 -54.85
C VAL A 276 4.80 2.55 -54.21
N PRO A 277 4.64 1.42 -53.48
CA PRO A 277 3.42 1.18 -52.73
C PRO A 277 3.18 2.43 -51.88
N ALA A 278 2.06 3.11 -52.10
CA ALA A 278 1.72 4.34 -51.38
C ALA A 278 1.49 4.09 -49.88
N ASP A 279 1.54 2.83 -49.49
CA ASP A 279 1.20 2.33 -48.18
C ASP A 279 2.26 1.34 -47.71
N ILE A 280 2.90 1.65 -46.59
CA ILE A 280 3.88 0.78 -45.92
C ILE A 280 3.21 -0.55 -45.55
N ASP A 281 1.90 -0.54 -45.30
CA ASP A 281 1.10 -1.69 -44.86
C ASP A 281 0.96 -2.78 -45.92
N ALA A 282 1.09 -2.46 -47.22
CA ALA A 282 0.93 -3.44 -48.30
C ALA A 282 2.14 -4.39 -48.45
N THR A 283 3.27 -4.04 -47.86
CA THR A 283 4.52 -4.82 -47.90
C THR A 283 4.99 -5.30 -46.52
N ASP A 284 4.29 -4.92 -45.46
CA ASP A 284 4.65 -5.32 -44.11
C ASP A 284 4.17 -6.74 -43.81
N ILE A 285 4.90 -7.44 -42.95
CA ILE A 285 4.53 -8.78 -42.48
C ILE A 285 3.44 -8.57 -41.43
N ASP A 286 2.38 -9.40 -41.43
CA ASP A 286 1.42 -9.42 -40.32
C ASP A 286 2.15 -9.68 -38.99
N ASP A 287 2.34 -8.62 -38.23
CA ASP A 287 3.02 -8.58 -36.93
C ASP A 287 2.03 -8.83 -35.77
N GLY A 288 0.78 -9.18 -36.11
CA GLY A 288 -0.31 -9.42 -35.17
C GLY A 288 -1.01 -8.14 -34.68
N ARG A 289 -0.64 -6.95 -35.16
CA ARG A 289 -1.30 -5.69 -34.76
C ARG A 289 -2.77 -5.66 -35.15
N ALA A 290 -3.09 -6.04 -36.39
CA ALA A 290 -4.46 -6.08 -36.90
C ALA A 290 -5.37 -6.99 -36.05
N LEU A 291 -4.83 -8.12 -35.57
CA LEU A 291 -5.55 -9.03 -34.67
C LEU A 291 -5.91 -8.35 -33.34
N LEU A 292 -5.00 -7.54 -32.76
CA LEU A 292 -5.29 -6.80 -31.53
C LEU A 292 -6.39 -5.75 -31.74
N GLU A 293 -6.35 -5.04 -32.86
CA GLU A 293 -7.35 -4.00 -33.19
C GLU A 293 -8.72 -4.62 -33.44
N GLN A 294 -8.76 -5.74 -34.16
CA GLN A 294 -9.99 -6.53 -34.31
C GLN A 294 -10.58 -6.93 -32.95
N ARG A 295 -9.75 -7.40 -32.02
CA ARG A 295 -10.21 -7.79 -30.67
C ARG A 295 -10.76 -6.63 -29.85
N VAL A 296 -10.14 -5.46 -29.95
CA VAL A 296 -10.67 -4.25 -29.30
C VAL A 296 -12.04 -3.94 -29.86
N LYS A 297 -12.19 -3.92 -31.19
CA LYS A 297 -13.47 -3.67 -31.86
C LYS A 297 -14.55 -4.68 -31.46
N GLU A 298 -14.22 -5.97 -31.42
CA GLU A 298 -15.15 -7.02 -30.95
C GLU A 298 -15.63 -6.76 -29.51
N MET A 299 -14.74 -6.30 -28.61
CA MET A 299 -15.13 -5.98 -27.24
C MET A 299 -15.91 -4.66 -27.13
N GLU A 300 -15.61 -3.66 -27.97
CA GLU A 300 -16.39 -2.43 -28.08
C GLU A 300 -17.82 -2.71 -28.50
N GLU A 301 -18.01 -3.54 -29.53
CA GLU A 301 -19.31 -4.00 -30.00
C GLU A 301 -20.04 -4.81 -28.92
N ARG A 302 -19.35 -5.76 -28.29
CA ARG A 302 -19.91 -6.59 -27.21
C ARG A 302 -20.43 -5.77 -26.03
N PHE A 303 -19.72 -4.71 -25.67
CA PHE A 303 -20.08 -3.85 -24.54
C PHE A 303 -20.78 -2.56 -24.98
N ALA A 304 -21.22 -2.45 -26.23
CA ALA A 304 -22.03 -1.33 -26.68
C ALA A 304 -23.32 -1.23 -25.84
N GLY A 305 -23.61 -0.03 -25.31
CA GLY A 305 -24.75 0.20 -24.42
C GLY A 305 -24.63 -0.37 -23.00
N VAL A 306 -23.55 -1.09 -22.66
CA VAL A 306 -23.30 -1.56 -21.29
C VAL A 306 -22.64 -0.46 -20.48
N GLU A 307 -23.42 0.19 -19.61
CA GLU A 307 -22.93 1.28 -18.75
C GLU A 307 -21.75 0.84 -17.87
N LYS A 308 -21.89 -0.33 -17.24
CA LYS A 308 -20.94 -0.88 -16.26
C LYS A 308 -20.33 -2.17 -16.77
N ILE A 309 -19.16 -2.08 -17.40
CA ILE A 309 -18.42 -3.26 -17.89
C ILE A 309 -17.99 -4.12 -16.69
N PRO A 310 -18.33 -5.43 -16.66
CA PRO A 310 -17.96 -6.30 -15.55
C PRO A 310 -16.45 -6.52 -15.49
N LEU A 311 -15.94 -6.77 -14.29
CA LEU A 311 -14.55 -7.19 -14.08
C LEU A 311 -14.28 -8.55 -14.77
N PRO A 312 -13.27 -8.67 -15.66
CA PRO A 312 -12.89 -9.95 -16.24
C PRO A 312 -12.43 -10.93 -15.16
N PRO A 313 -12.76 -12.24 -15.26
CA PRO A 313 -12.38 -13.23 -14.25
C PRO A 313 -10.85 -13.40 -14.09
N PHE A 314 -10.08 -13.11 -15.13
CA PHE A 314 -8.62 -13.23 -15.17
C PHE A 314 -7.88 -11.95 -14.73
N TRP A 315 -8.60 -10.87 -14.45
CA TRP A 315 -8.03 -9.59 -14.07
C TRP A 315 -8.32 -9.31 -12.60
N GLY A 316 -7.34 -8.77 -11.88
CA GLY A 316 -7.51 -8.44 -10.48
C GLY A 316 -6.27 -7.82 -9.86
N GLY A 317 -6.40 -7.50 -8.58
CA GLY A 317 -5.29 -7.04 -7.76
C GLY A 317 -4.54 -8.22 -7.15
N VAL A 318 -3.23 -8.06 -7.03
CA VAL A 318 -2.38 -8.92 -6.20
C VAL A 318 -1.55 -8.02 -5.29
N ARG A 319 -1.47 -8.41 -4.02
CA ARG A 319 -0.70 -7.76 -2.98
C ARG A 319 0.64 -8.47 -2.80
N LEU A 320 1.74 -7.72 -2.80
CA LEU A 320 3.03 -8.18 -2.31
C LEU A 320 3.11 -7.94 -0.81
N VAL A 321 3.08 -9.03 -0.04
CA VAL A 321 3.27 -9.04 1.41
C VAL A 321 4.78 -9.11 1.70
N PRO A 322 5.40 -8.04 2.26
CA PRO A 322 6.84 -7.96 2.47
C PRO A 322 7.34 -8.97 3.51
N GLU A 323 8.38 -9.72 3.16
CA GLU A 323 9.29 -10.33 4.13
C GLU A 323 10.45 -9.36 4.44
N SER A 324 10.90 -8.61 3.43
CA SER A 324 11.91 -7.58 3.62
C SER A 324 11.66 -6.34 2.77
N VAL A 325 12.11 -5.19 3.28
CA VAL A 325 12.04 -3.90 2.59
C VAL A 325 13.36 -3.18 2.75
N GLU A 326 14.03 -2.86 1.64
CA GLU A 326 15.29 -2.11 1.62
C GLU A 326 15.06 -0.69 1.10
N PHE A 327 15.54 0.29 1.86
CA PHE A 327 15.64 1.68 1.50
C PHE A 327 17.09 2.02 1.18
N TRP A 328 17.34 2.41 -0.07
CA TRP A 328 18.65 2.75 -0.58
C TRP A 328 18.68 4.23 -0.98
N GLN A 329 19.74 4.94 -0.58
CA GLN A 329 19.95 6.35 -0.93
C GLN A 329 21.36 6.58 -1.49
N GLY A 330 21.39 7.25 -2.64
CA GLY A 330 22.60 7.64 -3.35
C GLY A 330 23.47 8.61 -2.54
N ARG A 331 24.80 8.42 -2.61
CA ARG A 331 25.80 9.26 -1.94
C ARG A 331 26.96 9.55 -2.89
N ARG A 332 27.46 10.79 -2.89
CA ARG A 332 28.54 11.27 -3.78
C ARG A 332 29.81 10.41 -3.68
N SER A 333 30.11 9.94 -2.48
CA SER A 333 31.26 9.07 -2.20
C SER A 333 31.11 7.63 -2.72
N ARG A 334 29.95 7.26 -3.27
CA ARG A 334 29.54 5.86 -3.57
C ARG A 334 29.36 4.96 -2.35
N LEU A 335 29.58 5.49 -1.15
CA LEU A 335 29.21 4.82 0.11
C LEU A 335 27.73 5.09 0.37
N HIS A 336 26.88 4.33 -0.31
CA HIS A 336 25.43 4.50 -0.28
C HIS A 336 24.83 4.08 1.06
N ASP A 337 23.81 4.80 1.50
CA ASP A 337 23.07 4.44 2.71
C ASP A 337 22.07 3.33 2.37
N ARG A 338 22.08 2.25 3.14
CA ARG A 338 21.23 1.08 2.92
C ARG A 338 20.65 0.60 4.24
N PHE A 339 19.33 0.69 4.37
CA PHE A 339 18.61 0.21 5.55
C PHE A 339 17.58 -0.80 5.14
N ARG A 340 17.51 -1.89 5.90
CA ARG A 340 16.63 -3.01 5.59
C ARG A 340 15.77 -3.36 6.78
N TYR A 341 14.47 -3.43 6.54
CA TYR A 341 13.49 -4.01 7.45
C TYR A 341 13.37 -5.49 7.12
N HIS A 342 13.36 -6.32 8.15
CA HIS A 342 13.07 -7.74 8.07
C HIS A 342 11.86 -8.06 8.92
N TRP A 343 11.00 -8.93 8.43
CA TRP A 343 9.87 -9.43 9.17
C TRP A 343 10.18 -10.82 9.71
N ASN A 344 10.25 -10.98 11.03
CA ASN A 344 10.56 -12.26 11.67
C ASN A 344 9.33 -13.19 11.75
N GLY A 345 8.63 -13.40 10.63
CA GLY A 345 7.61 -14.43 10.49
C GLY A 345 6.23 -14.18 11.12
N GLN A 346 5.98 -13.02 11.74
CA GLN A 346 4.65 -12.69 12.30
C GLN A 346 3.85 -11.76 11.40
N TYR A 347 3.60 -12.13 10.14
CA TYR A 347 2.46 -11.48 9.48
C TYR A 347 1.21 -11.95 10.22
N PRO A 348 0.25 -11.08 10.57
CA PRO A 348 -1.11 -11.56 10.76
C PRO A 348 -1.53 -12.11 9.40
N THR A 349 -1.24 -13.40 9.16
CA THR A 349 -2.02 -14.21 8.23
C THR A 349 -3.47 -13.97 8.61
N ARG A 350 -4.34 -13.78 7.60
CA ARG A 350 -5.79 -13.55 7.80
C ARG A 350 -6.22 -14.26 9.08
N HIS A 351 -6.67 -13.51 10.09
CA HIS A 351 -7.54 -14.11 11.09
C HIS A 351 -8.69 -14.67 10.27
N ARG A 352 -8.63 -15.98 10.02
CA ARG A 352 -9.73 -16.75 9.48
C ARG A 352 -10.85 -16.46 10.46
N GLU A 353 -11.87 -15.73 10.03
CA GLU A 353 -13.17 -15.83 10.68
C GLU A 353 -13.60 -17.28 10.45
N GLU A 354 -13.13 -18.18 11.32
CA GLU A 354 -13.63 -19.53 11.38
C GLU A 354 -15.10 -19.42 11.72
N LYS A 355 -15.94 -19.73 10.73
CA LYS A 355 -17.35 -20.03 10.95
C LYS A 355 -17.39 -21.06 12.09
N PRO A 356 -18.02 -20.75 13.24
CA PRO A 356 -17.77 -21.50 14.47
C PRO A 356 -18.31 -22.91 14.30
N THR A 357 -17.39 -23.84 14.08
CA THR A 357 -17.68 -25.27 14.12
C THR A 357 -17.52 -25.67 15.58
N MET A 358 -18.62 -26.10 16.20
CA MET A 358 -18.64 -26.49 17.60
C MET A 358 -17.65 -27.63 17.85
N ALA A 359 -16.52 -27.32 18.49
CA ALA A 359 -15.64 -28.29 19.12
C ALA A 359 -15.11 -27.73 20.45
N SER A 360 -15.05 -28.63 21.42
CA SER A 360 -14.98 -28.46 22.87
C SER A 360 -13.76 -27.69 23.41
N PRO A 361 -13.85 -27.15 24.64
CA PRO A 361 -12.97 -26.08 25.09
C PRO A 361 -11.64 -26.61 25.60
N THR A 362 -10.55 -26.14 24.99
CA THR A 362 -9.23 -26.13 25.62
C THR A 362 -8.94 -24.71 26.09
N THR A 363 -8.78 -24.56 27.39
CA THR A 363 -8.62 -23.30 28.12
C THR A 363 -7.37 -22.54 27.66
N GLN A 364 -7.56 -21.57 26.77
CA GLN A 364 -6.62 -20.46 26.57
C GLN A 364 -7.36 -19.16 26.89
N THR A 365 -6.88 -18.44 27.90
CA THR A 365 -7.48 -17.18 28.37
C THR A 365 -7.27 -16.09 27.31
N PRO A 366 -8.34 -15.53 26.71
CA PRO A 366 -8.21 -14.54 25.65
C PRO A 366 -7.90 -13.15 26.22
N ALA A 367 -7.08 -12.39 25.50
CA ALA A 367 -6.74 -10.98 25.77
C ALA A 367 -7.92 -10.01 25.52
N THR A 368 -9.16 -10.41 25.82
CA THR A 368 -10.38 -9.63 25.60
C THR A 368 -10.82 -8.84 26.84
N ALA A 369 -10.20 -9.05 28.00
CA ALA A 369 -10.53 -8.34 29.25
C ALA A 369 -9.68 -7.08 29.54
N SER A 370 -8.61 -6.82 28.78
CA SER A 370 -7.60 -5.81 29.16
C SER A 370 -8.10 -4.36 29.04
N TRP A 371 -8.79 -4.00 27.96
CA TRP A 371 -9.23 -2.62 27.74
C TRP A 371 -10.35 -2.17 28.70
N VAL A 372 -11.25 -3.09 29.08
CA VAL A 372 -12.36 -2.81 30.02
C VAL A 372 -11.80 -2.42 31.38
N VAL A 373 -10.82 -3.18 31.88
CA VAL A 373 -10.16 -2.90 33.16
C VAL A 373 -9.44 -1.55 33.12
N ILE A 374 -8.76 -1.24 32.01
CA ILE A 374 -8.06 0.05 31.84
C ILE A 374 -9.06 1.22 31.78
N ALA A 375 -10.20 1.04 31.11
CA ALA A 375 -11.26 2.05 31.03
C ALA A 375 -11.95 2.28 32.39
N LEU A 376 -12.23 1.20 33.13
CA LEU A 376 -12.78 1.29 34.49
C LEU A 376 -11.81 2.00 35.43
N ALA A 377 -10.50 1.68 35.34
CA ALA A 377 -9.46 2.32 36.13
C ALA A 377 -9.35 3.82 35.82
N SER A 378 -9.37 4.21 34.54
CA SER A 378 -9.39 5.62 34.14
C SER A 378 -10.56 6.37 34.77
N GLY A 379 -11.77 5.80 34.71
CA GLY A 379 -12.96 6.41 35.32
C GLY A 379 -12.86 6.54 36.85
N ALA A 380 -12.28 5.55 37.53
CA ALA A 380 -12.04 5.63 38.97
C ALA A 380 -11.06 6.75 39.33
N PHE A 381 -10.00 6.96 38.54
CA PHE A 381 -9.08 8.09 38.71
C PHE A 381 -9.75 9.45 38.42
N ALA A 382 -10.74 9.49 37.53
CA ALA A 382 -11.57 10.67 37.33
C ALA A 382 -12.39 11.03 38.58
N ALA A 383 -12.96 10.04 39.24
CA ALA A 383 -13.70 10.23 40.48
C ALA A 383 -12.79 10.69 41.63
N LEU A 384 -11.60 10.07 41.76
CA LEU A 384 -10.59 10.47 42.75
C LEU A 384 -10.07 11.90 42.51
N ASN A 385 -9.92 12.30 41.25
CA ASN A 385 -9.58 13.67 40.89
C ASN A 385 -10.61 14.67 41.44
N GLY A 386 -11.91 14.38 41.24
CA GLY A 386 -13.00 15.19 41.80
C GLY A 386 -13.02 15.22 43.33
N LEU A 387 -12.78 14.08 43.98
CA LEU A 387 -12.66 13.98 45.44
C LEU A 387 -11.53 14.87 45.99
N PHE A 388 -10.32 14.77 45.43
CA PHE A 388 -9.19 15.56 45.90
C PHE A 388 -9.38 17.05 45.61
N ALA A 389 -10.01 17.42 44.50
CA ALA A 389 -10.38 18.82 44.23
C ALA A 389 -11.32 19.39 45.32
N LYS A 390 -12.31 18.60 45.74
CA LYS A 390 -13.23 18.98 46.83
C LYS A 390 -12.48 19.09 48.16
N LEU A 391 -11.63 18.14 48.49
CA LEU A 391 -10.79 18.18 49.71
C LEU A 391 -9.73 19.30 49.70
N THR A 392 -9.44 19.93 48.57
CA THR A 392 -8.56 21.11 48.50
C THR A 392 -9.31 22.41 48.80
N THR A 393 -10.61 22.49 48.51
CA THR A 393 -11.38 23.74 48.47
C THR A 393 -12.48 23.85 49.52
N ASP A 394 -12.91 22.73 50.10
CA ASP A 394 -14.06 22.66 51.00
C ASP A 394 -13.68 22.82 52.48
N THR A 395 -14.66 23.19 53.30
CA THR A 395 -14.55 23.29 54.77
C THR A 395 -14.35 21.94 55.46
N HIS A 396 -14.64 20.83 54.76
CA HIS A 396 -14.42 19.46 55.25
C HIS A 396 -12.94 19.07 55.35
N THR A 397 -12.02 19.84 54.75
CA THR A 397 -10.58 19.56 54.86
C THR A 397 -10.08 19.64 56.29
N THR A 398 -10.63 20.53 57.11
CA THR A 398 -10.24 20.67 58.52
C THR A 398 -10.62 19.43 59.33
N ALA A 399 -11.81 18.87 59.13
CA ALA A 399 -12.25 17.63 59.79
C ALA A 399 -11.42 16.41 59.33
N PHE A 400 -11.06 16.36 58.05
CA PHE A 400 -10.19 15.31 57.51
C PHE A 400 -8.76 15.42 58.05
N ALA A 401 -8.19 16.63 58.10
CA ALA A 401 -6.87 16.88 58.66
C ALA A 401 -6.82 16.56 60.17
N GLN A 402 -7.88 16.86 60.92
CA GLN A 402 -8.02 16.49 62.33
C GLN A 402 -8.09 14.96 62.52
N SER A 403 -8.77 14.24 61.62
CA SER A 403 -8.83 12.77 61.65
C SER A 403 -7.44 12.15 61.40
N ILE A 404 -6.66 12.72 60.48
CA ILE A 404 -5.27 12.32 60.24
C ILE A 404 -4.38 12.66 61.44
N ALA A 405 -4.54 13.85 62.03
CA ALA A 405 -3.78 14.27 63.20
C ALA A 405 -4.01 13.30 64.38
N HIS A 406 -5.25 12.92 64.63
CA HIS A 406 -5.61 11.94 65.66
C HIS A 406 -5.03 10.54 65.38
N LEU A 407 -5.00 10.11 64.11
CA LEU A 407 -4.44 8.81 63.73
C LEU A 407 -2.92 8.71 63.96
N PHE A 408 -2.20 9.82 63.80
CA PHE A 408 -0.74 9.89 63.96
C PHE A 408 -0.29 10.53 65.28
N GLY A 409 -1.21 10.86 66.19
CA GLY A 409 -0.92 11.48 67.49
C GLY A 409 -0.32 12.89 67.39
N LEU A 410 -0.64 13.63 66.32
CA LEU A 410 -0.13 14.97 66.05
C LEU A 410 -1.10 16.05 66.58
N GLU A 411 -0.57 17.18 67.03
CA GLU A 411 -1.39 18.35 67.37
C GLU A 411 -1.93 19.01 66.10
N SER A 412 -3.23 19.34 66.11
CA SER A 412 -3.87 20.02 64.99
C SER A 412 -3.35 21.45 64.89
N SER A 413 -2.68 21.79 63.78
CA SER A 413 -2.14 23.13 63.52
C SER A 413 -2.55 23.64 62.13
N SER A 414 -2.61 24.96 61.95
CA SER A 414 -2.88 25.58 60.63
C SER A 414 -1.86 25.17 59.57
N PHE A 415 -0.63 24.84 59.98
CA PHE A 415 0.40 24.30 59.11
C PHE A 415 0.05 22.89 58.61
N LEU A 416 -0.44 22.00 59.49
CA LEU A 416 -0.87 20.66 59.11
C LEU A 416 -2.04 20.70 58.11
N GLU A 417 -2.98 21.63 58.31
CA GLU A 417 -4.09 21.81 57.37
C GLU A 417 -3.61 22.29 55.98
N LEU A 418 -2.69 23.26 55.94
CA LEU A 418 -2.09 23.74 54.69
C LEU A 418 -1.30 22.63 53.98
N LEU A 419 -0.57 21.79 54.74
CA LEU A 419 0.15 20.64 54.22
C LEU A 419 -0.80 19.61 53.61
N VAL A 420 -1.89 19.27 54.30
CA VAL A 420 -2.93 18.35 53.78
C VAL A 420 -3.55 18.90 52.49
N ARG A 421 -3.88 20.21 52.43
CA ARG A 421 -4.38 20.85 51.20
C ARG A 421 -3.38 20.78 50.05
N GLY A 422 -2.10 21.02 50.33
CA GLY A 422 -1.02 20.90 49.34
C GLY A 422 -0.86 19.48 48.80
N ILE A 423 -0.97 18.46 49.67
CA ILE A 423 -0.94 17.04 49.26
C ILE A 423 -2.18 16.71 48.42
N CYS A 424 -3.38 17.13 48.82
CA CYS A 424 -4.60 16.92 48.04
C CYS A 424 -4.51 17.59 46.65
N LEU A 425 -3.94 18.79 46.56
CA LEU A 425 -3.71 19.47 45.29
C LEU A 425 -2.73 18.68 44.40
N GLY A 426 -1.64 18.17 44.96
CA GLY A 426 -0.69 17.32 44.23
C GLY A 426 -1.33 16.02 43.73
N LEU A 427 -2.15 15.38 44.56
CA LEU A 427 -2.89 14.17 44.20
C LEU A 427 -3.95 14.44 43.13
N ASN A 428 -4.63 15.59 43.17
CA ASN A 428 -5.55 16.01 42.11
C ASN A 428 -4.84 16.07 40.74
N VAL A 429 -3.72 16.79 40.65
CA VAL A 429 -2.94 16.89 39.40
C VAL A 429 -2.46 15.51 38.92
N LEU A 430 -1.97 14.67 39.84
CA LEU A 430 -1.49 13.33 39.51
C LEU A 430 -2.61 12.43 38.98
N CYS A 431 -3.78 12.41 39.65
CA CYS A 431 -4.94 11.65 39.20
C CYS A 431 -5.42 12.12 37.82
N ASN A 432 -5.35 13.41 37.52
CA ASN A 432 -5.70 13.93 36.21
C ASN A 432 -4.78 13.41 35.08
N ILE A 433 -3.46 13.37 35.32
CA ILE A 433 -2.48 12.84 34.37
C ILE A 433 -2.69 11.34 34.16
N ILE A 434 -2.87 10.57 35.24
CA ILE A 434 -3.09 9.12 35.17
C ILE A 434 -4.40 8.81 34.43
N MET A 435 -5.47 9.52 34.75
CA MET A 435 -6.77 9.38 34.09
C MET A 435 -6.63 9.52 32.57
N TRP A 436 -5.99 10.60 32.11
CA TRP A 436 -5.83 10.89 30.68
C TRP A 436 -4.96 9.83 29.97
N ALA A 437 -3.88 9.39 30.61
CA ALA A 437 -3.01 8.34 30.09
C ALA A 437 -3.73 6.99 29.97
N LEU A 438 -4.49 6.58 30.98
CA LEU A 438 -5.28 5.35 30.97
C LEU A 438 -6.43 5.43 29.95
N PHE A 439 -7.11 6.59 29.86
CA PHE A 439 -8.21 6.78 28.91
C PHE A 439 -7.72 6.65 27.46
N THR A 440 -6.61 7.30 27.14
CA THR A 440 -6.00 7.23 25.80
C THR A 440 -5.57 5.80 25.48
N ARG A 441 -4.98 5.07 26.44
CA ARG A 441 -4.63 3.65 26.26
C ARG A 441 -5.85 2.76 26.09
N ALA A 442 -6.93 3.03 26.81
CA ALA A 442 -8.20 2.30 26.65
C ALA A 442 -8.81 2.54 25.26
N LEU A 443 -8.74 3.77 24.74
CA LEU A 443 -9.22 4.09 23.38
C LEU A 443 -8.42 3.37 22.30
N THR A 444 -7.11 3.21 22.48
CA THR A 444 -6.27 2.47 21.52
C THR A 444 -6.43 0.95 21.60
N ALA A 445 -6.80 0.42 22.76
CA ALA A 445 -6.95 -1.02 22.99
C ALA A 445 -8.39 -1.52 22.86
N GLY A 446 -9.36 -0.61 22.91
CA GLY A 446 -10.78 -0.94 22.88
C GLY A 446 -11.30 -1.14 21.44
N PRO A 447 -12.31 -2.01 21.26
CA PRO A 447 -12.89 -2.30 19.96
C PRO A 447 -13.76 -1.16 19.40
N SER A 448 -14.16 -0.21 20.25
CA SER A 448 -14.98 0.95 19.89
C SER A 448 -14.73 2.10 20.87
N THR A 449 -14.53 3.31 20.34
CA THR A 449 -14.44 4.55 21.11
C THR A 449 -15.67 4.77 21.98
N VAL A 450 -16.85 4.36 21.50
CA VAL A 450 -18.13 4.48 22.21
C VAL A 450 -18.12 3.58 23.44
N LYS A 451 -17.76 2.30 23.29
CA LYS A 451 -17.70 1.33 24.40
C LYS A 451 -16.71 1.75 25.49
N VAL A 452 -15.55 2.25 25.11
CA VAL A 452 -14.54 2.78 26.05
C VAL A 452 -15.06 4.01 26.79
N SER A 453 -15.62 4.98 26.06
CA SER A 453 -16.11 6.24 26.66
C SER A 453 -17.27 6.00 27.62
N ILE A 454 -18.19 5.09 27.27
CA ILE A 454 -19.31 4.70 28.11
C ILE A 454 -18.80 4.00 29.38
N THR A 455 -17.91 3.01 29.25
CA THR A 455 -17.36 2.26 30.40
C THR A 455 -16.62 3.19 31.37
N ASN A 456 -15.81 4.11 30.83
CA ASN A 456 -15.09 5.12 31.61
C ASN A 456 -16.05 6.06 32.37
N THR A 457 -17.06 6.58 31.67
CA THR A 457 -18.03 7.54 32.25
C THR A 457 -18.87 6.88 33.34
N SER A 458 -19.31 5.64 33.13
CA SER A 458 -20.06 4.86 34.13
C SER A 458 -19.24 4.57 35.38
N SER A 459 -17.95 4.21 35.21
CA SER A 459 -17.03 4.01 36.34
C SER A 459 -16.83 5.30 37.14
N ASN A 460 -16.58 6.43 36.46
CA ASN A 460 -16.44 7.73 37.10
C ASN A 460 -17.68 8.08 37.93
N PHE A 461 -18.88 8.03 37.33
CA PHE A 461 -20.11 8.39 38.00
C PHE A 461 -20.41 7.52 39.24
N LEU A 462 -20.26 6.20 39.11
CA LEU A 462 -20.50 5.26 40.21
C LEU A 462 -19.48 5.46 41.34
N MET A 463 -18.20 5.62 40.99
CA MET A 463 -17.14 5.82 41.97
C MET A 463 -17.28 7.17 42.67
N THR A 464 -17.64 8.26 41.96
CA THR A 464 -17.90 9.57 42.56
C THR A 464 -19.01 9.49 43.60
N ALA A 465 -20.09 8.76 43.31
CA ALA A 465 -21.19 8.59 44.25
C ALA A 465 -20.82 7.76 45.48
N LEU A 466 -20.07 6.67 45.29
CA LEU A 466 -19.56 5.85 46.39
C LEU A 466 -18.61 6.66 47.29
N LEU A 467 -17.68 7.40 46.70
CA LEU A 467 -16.76 8.27 47.45
C LEU A 467 -17.52 9.40 48.16
N GLY A 468 -18.54 9.97 47.53
CA GLY A 468 -19.45 10.96 48.14
C GLY A 468 -20.13 10.44 49.40
N MET A 469 -20.74 9.26 49.32
CA MET A 469 -21.41 8.61 50.45
C MET A 469 -20.43 8.23 51.56
N VAL A 470 -19.28 7.65 51.23
CA VAL A 470 -18.33 7.13 52.24
C VAL A 470 -17.58 8.25 52.93
N ILE A 471 -17.07 9.22 52.17
CA ILE A 471 -16.14 10.24 52.67
C ILE A 471 -16.88 11.46 53.19
N PHE A 472 -17.93 11.90 52.49
CA PHE A 472 -18.68 13.10 52.87
C PHE A 472 -20.02 12.79 53.54
N GLN A 473 -20.37 11.50 53.71
CA GLN A 473 -21.66 11.07 54.28
C GLN A 473 -22.87 11.69 53.54
N GLU A 474 -22.71 11.94 52.24
CA GLU A 474 -23.75 12.49 51.39
C GLU A 474 -24.85 11.45 51.16
N SER A 475 -26.12 11.87 51.21
CA SER A 475 -27.26 10.99 50.91
C SER A 475 -27.69 11.14 49.46
N VAL A 476 -27.72 10.04 48.72
CA VAL A 476 -28.25 10.00 47.34
C VAL A 476 -29.72 9.61 47.35
N GLY A 477 -30.58 10.49 46.84
CA GLY A 477 -32.03 10.28 46.79
C GLY A 477 -32.46 9.18 45.81
N GLY A 478 -33.71 8.70 45.93
CA GLY A 478 -34.25 7.61 45.09
C GLY A 478 -34.21 7.88 43.58
N LEU A 479 -34.36 9.14 43.14
CA LEU A 479 -34.21 9.55 41.73
C LEU A 479 -32.80 9.31 41.18
N TRP A 480 -31.78 9.37 42.04
CA TRP A 480 -30.40 9.16 41.64
C TRP A 480 -30.17 7.69 41.24
N TRP A 481 -30.73 6.75 42.01
CA TRP A 481 -30.68 5.31 41.70
C TRP A 481 -31.42 4.97 40.41
N LEU A 482 -32.54 5.64 40.13
CA LEU A 482 -33.25 5.51 38.87
C LEU A 482 -32.38 5.99 37.69
N GLY A 483 -31.70 7.13 37.84
CA GLY A 483 -30.75 7.65 36.85
C GLY A 483 -29.57 6.70 36.60
N ALA A 484 -28.99 6.13 37.66
CA ALA A 484 -27.91 5.15 37.57
C ALA A 484 -28.35 3.86 36.85
N ALA A 485 -29.55 3.37 37.14
CA ALA A 485 -30.14 2.21 36.46
C ALA A 485 -30.41 2.49 34.98
N MET A 486 -30.92 3.68 34.63
CA MET A 486 -31.14 4.09 33.25
C MET A 486 -29.83 4.21 32.45
N MET A 487 -28.76 4.76 33.06
CA MET A 487 -27.45 4.79 32.41
C MET A 487 -26.89 3.38 32.21
N GLY A 488 -26.99 2.49 33.20
CA GLY A 488 -26.59 1.08 33.06
C GLY A 488 -27.34 0.37 31.94
N ALA A 489 -28.65 0.58 31.82
CA ALA A 489 -29.47 0.06 30.73
C ALA A 489 -29.05 0.64 29.37
N GLY A 490 -28.77 1.95 29.29
CA GLY A 490 -28.25 2.60 28.09
C GLY A 490 -26.90 2.03 27.63
N CYS A 491 -26.00 1.72 28.56
CA CYS A 491 -24.72 1.06 28.27
C CYS A 491 -24.92 -0.32 27.62
N ILE A 492 -25.85 -1.11 28.17
CA ILE A 492 -26.18 -2.45 27.67
C ILE A 492 -26.83 -2.36 26.28
N LEU A 493 -27.77 -1.44 26.09
CA LEU A 493 -28.53 -1.30 24.85
C LEU A 493 -27.67 -0.82 23.68
N VAL A 494 -26.75 0.12 23.93
CA VAL A 494 -25.73 0.53 22.95
C VAL A 494 -24.76 -0.62 22.67
N GLY A 495 -24.36 -1.38 23.69
CA GLY A 495 -23.52 -2.57 23.53
C GLY A 495 -24.14 -3.66 22.66
N MET A 496 -25.46 -3.84 22.72
CA MET A 496 -26.21 -4.83 21.93
C MET A 496 -26.42 -4.43 20.47
N ARG A 497 -26.56 -3.13 20.17
CA ARG A 497 -26.86 -2.62 18.82
C ARG A 497 -25.67 -2.69 17.84
N GLU A 498 -24.45 -2.82 18.35
CA GLU A 498 -23.24 -3.02 17.55
C GLU A 498 -22.92 -4.51 17.28
N GLY A 499 -23.68 -5.44 17.87
CA GLY A 499 -23.51 -6.89 17.69
C GLY A 499 -24.49 -7.53 16.70
N ALA A 500 -25.39 -6.75 16.12
CA ALA A 500 -26.33 -7.10 15.06
C ALA A 500 -26.00 -6.27 13.81
#